data_AF-A0A938URT0-F1
#
_entry.id   AF-A0A938URT0-F1
#
_cell.length_a   1.000
_cell.length_b   1.000
_cell.length_c   1.000
_cell.angle_alpha   90.00
_cell.angle_beta   90.00
_cell.angle_gamma   90.00
#
_symmetry.space_group_name_H-M   'P 1'
#
loop_
_entity.id
_entity.type
_entity.pdbx_description
1 polymer ?
#
loop_
_entity_poly.entity_id
_entity_poly.type
_entity_poly.pdbx_seq_one_letter_code
_entity_poly.pdbx_strand_id
1 'polypeptide(L)'
;MWLAIAACIALLAACGAAQTVAAATAPRALGDEALLPSEVQALAAAGVDLAQLRCLPRQRWSTTLRGDARLTAGQILDELGRLGVQIPDDKRETARKQVVDTVFWRMVLTQILDGQMHNLGATRLGDLKSADGKPLLLVRSAFTPDPQARDSCVHSLLRAAGVRHMVNLYSGPMPTQALEAAERQAVAAAGGSYYTARDDPHGSWREDLREGEADARKAAMVAVADLIRSQILRPGGAPPKGSVQIHCGGGMHRTGMVFGVFDRCVNGTAWPVVVEGYKRHVGWRSDADPGGFEPANLQFIEQFDCGLLSPRP
;
A
#
# COMPACT_ATOMS: atom_id res chain seq x y z
N MET A 1 13.00 35.45 1.71
CA MET A 1 12.14 35.15 0.55
C MET A 1 11.95 33.65 0.32
N TRP A 2 13.01 32.84 0.23
CA TRP A 2 12.90 31.37 0.19
C TRP A 2 12.19 30.75 1.41
N LEU A 3 12.37 31.34 2.59
CA LEU A 3 11.62 31.00 3.81
C LEU A 3 10.11 31.18 3.65
N ALA A 4 9.63 32.10 2.80
CA ALA A 4 8.19 32.31 2.59
C ALA A 4 7.59 31.23 1.68
N ILE A 5 8.32 30.79 0.64
CA ILE A 5 7.89 29.66 -0.20
C ILE A 5 7.92 28.36 0.60
N ALA A 6 8.98 28.12 1.38
CA ALA A 6 9.05 26.98 2.29
C ALA A 6 7.95 27.06 3.35
N ALA A 7 7.64 28.25 3.88
CA ALA A 7 6.54 28.45 4.82
C ALA A 7 5.18 28.26 4.15
N CYS A 8 4.95 28.68 2.90
CA CYS A 8 3.72 28.43 2.16
C CYS A 8 3.55 26.96 1.80
N ILE A 9 4.62 26.26 1.41
CA ILE A 9 4.62 24.81 1.20
C ILE A 9 4.36 24.11 2.53
N ALA A 10 4.97 24.57 3.63
CA ALA A 10 4.75 24.05 4.97
C ALA A 10 3.35 24.39 5.52
N LEU A 11 2.77 25.54 5.16
CA LEU A 11 1.40 25.94 5.49
C LEU A 11 0.39 25.16 4.66
N LEU A 12 0.65 24.93 3.38
CA LEU A 12 -0.14 23.98 2.60
C LEU A 12 -0.02 22.59 3.24
N ALA A 13 1.20 22.16 3.62
CA ALA A 13 1.47 20.91 4.33
C ALA A 13 0.70 20.81 5.67
N ALA A 14 0.62 21.90 6.44
CA ALA A 14 0.06 21.95 7.79
C ALA A 14 -1.45 22.26 7.84
N CYS A 15 -1.97 23.13 6.97
CA CYS A 15 -3.39 23.52 6.92
C CYS A 15 -4.31 22.38 6.43
N GLY A 16 -3.74 21.25 5.97
CA GLY A 16 -4.50 20.02 5.74
C GLY A 16 -4.68 19.15 6.99
N ALA A 17 -3.97 19.42 8.10
CA ALA A 17 -3.96 18.57 9.28
C ALA A 17 -5.19 18.75 10.21
N ALA A 18 -5.97 19.80 10.01
CA ALA A 18 -7.22 20.03 10.72
C ALA A 18 -8.44 19.81 9.80
N GLN A 19 -8.41 18.76 8.98
CA GLN A 19 -9.68 18.19 8.55
C GLN A 19 -10.25 17.47 9.76
N THR A 20 -11.22 18.10 10.42
CA THR A 20 -12.24 17.36 11.18
C THR A 20 -12.77 16.30 10.23
N VAL A 21 -12.29 15.07 10.39
CA VAL A 21 -12.80 13.90 9.69
C VAL A 21 -14.27 13.88 10.04
N ALA A 22 -15.11 14.35 9.12
CA ALA A 22 -16.55 14.28 9.28
C ALA A 22 -16.84 12.83 9.62
N ALA A 23 -17.47 12.60 10.79
CA ALA A 23 -17.64 11.29 11.40
C ALA A 23 -17.95 10.28 10.30
N ALA A 24 -16.98 9.40 10.03
CA ALA A 24 -17.06 8.46 8.94
C ALA A 24 -18.39 7.71 9.10
N THR A 25 -19.29 7.89 8.13
CA THR A 25 -20.54 7.14 8.07
C THR A 25 -20.21 5.66 8.23
N ALA A 26 -20.95 4.99 9.12
CA ALA A 26 -20.72 3.59 9.49
C ALA A 26 -20.35 2.74 8.27
N PRO A 27 -19.32 1.88 8.35
CA PRO A 27 -18.85 1.09 7.23
C PRO A 27 -20.02 0.31 6.60
N ARG A 28 -20.28 0.60 5.31
CA ARG A 28 -21.22 -0.17 4.49
C ARG A 28 -20.77 -1.63 4.46
N ALA A 29 -21.72 -2.56 4.44
CA ALA A 29 -21.46 -3.97 4.13
C ALA A 29 -20.62 -4.07 2.84
N LEU A 30 -19.83 -5.15 2.71
CA LEU A 30 -19.08 -5.46 1.48
C LEU A 30 -19.97 -5.16 0.27
N GLY A 31 -19.68 -4.07 -0.46
CA GLY A 31 -20.54 -3.55 -1.52
C GLY A 31 -20.58 -4.49 -2.73
N ASP A 32 -21.14 -4.01 -3.85
CA ASP A 32 -21.29 -4.79 -5.10
C ASP A 32 -19.96 -5.34 -5.67
N GLU A 33 -18.83 -4.75 -5.28
CA GLU A 33 -17.51 -5.31 -5.59
C GLU A 33 -17.22 -6.49 -4.67
N ALA A 34 -17.28 -7.71 -5.21
CA ALA A 34 -17.00 -8.94 -4.46
C ALA A 34 -15.51 -9.29 -4.50
N LEU A 35 -14.97 -9.86 -3.41
CA LEU A 35 -13.69 -10.58 -3.38
C LEU A 35 -13.63 -11.66 -4.48
N LEU A 36 -12.43 -12.04 -4.92
CA LEU A 36 -12.27 -13.20 -5.79
C LEU A 36 -12.73 -14.47 -5.05
N PRO A 37 -13.25 -15.48 -5.78
CA PRO A 37 -13.63 -16.77 -5.17
C PRO A 37 -12.49 -17.42 -4.38
N SER A 38 -11.25 -17.33 -4.87
CA SER A 38 -10.06 -17.85 -4.18
C SER A 38 -9.77 -17.12 -2.87
N GLU A 39 -10.02 -15.80 -2.81
CA GLU A 39 -9.82 -15.01 -1.58
C GLU A 39 -10.87 -15.32 -0.53
N VAL A 40 -12.13 -15.49 -0.95
CA VAL A 40 -13.23 -15.95 -0.08
C VAL A 40 -12.87 -17.32 0.50
N GLN A 41 -12.39 -18.24 -0.34
CA GLN A 41 -11.97 -19.57 0.09
C GLN A 41 -10.80 -19.50 1.08
N ALA A 42 -9.79 -18.67 0.84
CA ALA A 42 -8.65 -18.49 1.73
C ALA A 42 -9.08 -17.97 3.11
N LEU A 43 -9.96 -16.95 3.14
CA LEU A 43 -10.52 -16.39 4.37
C LEU A 43 -11.35 -17.43 5.14
N ALA A 44 -12.25 -18.14 4.45
CA ALA A 44 -13.07 -19.18 5.05
C ALA A 44 -12.22 -20.34 5.61
N ALA A 45 -11.18 -20.77 4.89
CA ALA A 45 -10.27 -21.82 5.35
C ALA A 45 -9.45 -21.42 6.59
N ALA A 46 -9.23 -20.12 6.79
CA ALA A 46 -8.62 -19.58 8.01
C ALA A 46 -9.63 -19.33 9.14
N GLY A 47 -10.91 -19.66 8.94
CA GLY A 47 -11.98 -19.46 9.93
C GLY A 47 -12.42 -18.01 10.06
N VAL A 48 -12.17 -17.16 9.06
CA VAL A 48 -12.54 -15.74 9.08
C VAL A 48 -14.01 -15.58 8.73
N ASP A 49 -14.77 -15.00 9.64
CA ASP A 49 -16.15 -14.56 9.39
C ASP A 49 -16.13 -13.25 8.59
N LEU A 50 -16.51 -13.33 7.31
CA LEU A 50 -16.55 -12.19 6.41
C LEU A 50 -17.51 -11.08 6.90
N ALA A 51 -18.56 -11.42 7.67
CA ALA A 51 -19.49 -10.45 8.21
C ALA A 51 -18.86 -9.56 9.30
N GLN A 52 -17.71 -9.96 9.85
CA GLN A 52 -16.96 -9.19 10.84
C GLN A 52 -15.87 -8.31 10.22
N LEU A 53 -15.56 -8.50 8.93
CA LEU A 53 -14.64 -7.65 8.22
C LEU A 53 -15.28 -6.29 7.90
N ARG A 54 -14.46 -5.23 8.00
CA ARG A 54 -14.84 -3.85 7.65
C ARG A 54 -13.97 -3.28 6.53
N CYS A 55 -13.04 -4.09 6.03
CA CYS A 55 -12.26 -3.79 4.85
C CYS A 55 -13.10 -4.01 3.58
N LEU A 56 -12.96 -3.12 2.62
CA LEU A 56 -13.65 -3.20 1.34
C LEU A 56 -12.67 -3.76 0.28
N PRO A 57 -13.10 -4.66 -0.61
CA PRO A 57 -12.24 -5.14 -1.70
C PRO A 57 -11.97 -4.06 -2.75
N ARG A 58 -12.60 -2.89 -2.60
CA ARG A 58 -12.63 -1.83 -3.58
C ARG A 58 -11.27 -1.26 -3.92
N GLN A 59 -11.05 -1.12 -5.21
CA GLN A 59 -9.89 -0.52 -5.83
C GLN A 59 -10.34 0.54 -6.83
N ARG A 60 -9.84 1.77 -6.68
CA ARG A 60 -10.09 2.84 -7.64
C ARG A 60 -8.78 3.54 -7.97
N TRP A 61 -8.44 3.66 -9.23
CA TRP A 61 -7.28 4.46 -9.62
C TRP A 61 -7.71 5.41 -10.71
N SER A 62 -7.43 6.70 -10.56
CA SER A 62 -7.67 7.66 -11.63
C SER A 62 -6.36 7.94 -12.35
N THR A 63 -6.35 7.75 -13.67
CA THR A 63 -5.22 8.09 -14.53
C THR A 63 -5.10 9.59 -14.76
N THR A 64 -6.12 10.39 -14.39
CA THR A 64 -6.12 11.87 -14.57
C THR A 64 -5.40 12.61 -13.45
N LEU A 65 -5.16 11.98 -12.30
CA LEU A 65 -4.64 12.63 -11.08
C LEU A 65 -3.42 13.52 -11.33
N ARG A 66 -2.49 13.06 -12.18
CA ARG A 66 -1.26 13.83 -12.48
C ARG A 66 -1.56 15.09 -13.29
N GLY A 67 -2.51 15.02 -14.22
CA GLY A 67 -2.99 16.17 -14.99
C GLY A 67 -3.69 17.17 -14.10
N ASP A 68 -4.62 16.69 -13.27
CA ASP A 68 -5.37 17.51 -12.31
C ASP A 68 -4.44 18.19 -11.30
N ALA A 69 -3.41 17.47 -10.82
CA ALA A 69 -2.39 18.04 -9.94
C ALA A 69 -1.55 19.13 -10.62
N ARG A 70 -1.25 19.00 -11.93
CA ARG A 70 -0.54 20.05 -12.69
C ARG A 70 -1.38 21.31 -12.84
N LEU A 71 -2.68 21.15 -13.13
CA LEU A 71 -3.62 22.27 -13.24
C LEU A 71 -3.74 23.00 -11.90
N THR A 72 -3.99 22.25 -10.82
CA THR A 72 -4.12 22.78 -9.46
C THR A 72 -2.83 23.48 -9.01
N ALA A 73 -1.67 22.88 -9.27
CA ALA A 73 -0.38 23.49 -8.94
C ALA A 73 -0.13 24.80 -9.70
N GLY A 74 -0.54 24.89 -10.97
CA GLY A 74 -0.50 26.14 -11.73
C GLY A 74 -1.34 27.23 -11.07
N GLN A 75 -2.57 26.91 -10.68
CA GLN A 75 -3.48 27.84 -9.99
C GLN A 75 -2.88 28.32 -8.65
N ILE A 76 -2.25 27.43 -7.88
CA ILE A 76 -1.57 27.79 -6.63
C ILE A 76 -0.43 28.78 -6.88
N LEU A 77 0.42 28.51 -7.88
CA LEU A 77 1.57 29.37 -8.19
C LEU A 77 1.13 30.74 -8.72
N ASP A 78 0.08 30.80 -9.54
CA ASP A 78 -0.50 32.04 -10.03
C ASP A 78 -1.06 32.89 -8.89
N GLU A 79 -1.77 32.26 -7.94
CA GLU A 79 -2.32 32.95 -6.78
C GLU A 79 -1.22 33.48 -5.84
N LEU A 80 -0.16 32.69 -5.60
CA LEU A 80 1.01 33.16 -4.87
C LEU A 80 1.65 34.38 -5.55
N GLY A 81 1.72 34.39 -6.88
CA GLY A 81 2.18 35.54 -7.65
C GLY A 81 1.31 36.79 -7.44
N ARG A 82 -0.02 36.64 -7.42
CA ARG A 82 -0.96 37.75 -7.11
C ARG A 82 -0.80 38.29 -5.69
N LEU A 83 -0.44 37.44 -4.74
CA LEU A 83 -0.13 37.82 -3.36
C LEU A 83 1.28 38.42 -3.18
N GLY A 84 2.00 38.67 -4.27
CA GLY A 84 3.33 39.29 -4.24
C GLY A 84 4.47 38.32 -3.90
N VAL A 85 4.22 37.01 -3.88
CA VAL A 85 5.28 36.02 -3.67
C VAL A 85 6.07 35.85 -4.96
N GLN A 86 7.29 36.38 -4.98
CA GLN A 86 8.21 36.22 -6.11
C GLN A 86 9.07 34.97 -5.96
N ILE A 87 9.02 34.09 -6.96
CA ILE A 87 9.90 32.94 -7.09
C ILE A 87 11.04 33.34 -8.03
N PRO A 88 12.32 33.26 -7.60
CA PRO A 88 13.45 33.53 -8.49
C PRO A 88 13.38 32.71 -9.78
N ASP A 89 13.74 33.31 -10.91
CA ASP A 89 13.60 32.67 -12.23
C ASP A 89 14.38 31.35 -12.33
N ASP A 90 15.58 31.29 -11.73
CA ASP A 90 16.42 30.09 -11.67
C ASP A 90 15.81 28.95 -10.83
N LYS A 91 14.75 29.25 -10.07
CA LYS A 91 14.08 28.32 -9.14
C LYS A 91 12.66 27.96 -9.56
N ARG A 92 12.12 28.64 -10.58
CA ARG A 92 10.72 28.53 -10.99
C ARG A 92 10.32 27.10 -11.35
N GLU A 93 11.15 26.40 -12.13
CA GLU A 93 10.87 25.01 -12.53
C GLU A 93 10.96 24.03 -11.35
N THR A 94 11.95 24.20 -10.47
CA THR A 94 12.08 23.37 -9.27
C THR A 94 10.88 23.56 -8.35
N ALA A 95 10.47 24.81 -8.10
CA ALA A 95 9.30 25.13 -7.30
C ALA A 95 8.02 24.54 -7.92
N ARG A 96 7.86 24.68 -9.25
CA ARG A 96 6.75 24.09 -9.99
C ARG A 96 6.67 22.58 -9.78
N LYS A 97 7.77 21.86 -9.99
CA LYS A 97 7.84 20.41 -9.77
C LYS A 97 7.45 20.02 -8.34
N GLN A 98 8.00 20.72 -7.34
CA GLN A 98 7.71 20.46 -5.93
C GLN A 98 6.23 20.66 -5.57
N VAL A 99 5.61 21.74 -6.05
CA VAL A 99 4.17 21.98 -5.83
C VAL A 99 3.33 20.92 -6.54
N VAL A 100 3.65 20.61 -7.81
CA VAL A 100 2.99 19.57 -8.59
C VAL A 100 3.05 18.22 -7.89
N ASP A 101 4.21 17.82 -7.34
CA ASP A 101 4.40 16.57 -6.60
C ASP A 101 3.65 16.57 -5.26
N THR A 102 3.70 17.67 -4.51
CA THR A 102 2.98 17.80 -3.24
C THR A 102 1.47 17.66 -3.44
N VAL A 103 0.91 18.37 -4.43
CA VAL A 103 -0.52 18.29 -4.76
C VAL A 103 -0.87 16.88 -5.22
N PHE A 104 -0.09 16.28 -6.11
CA PHE A 104 -0.34 14.95 -6.62
C PHE A 104 -0.41 13.90 -5.51
N TRP A 105 0.56 13.85 -4.61
CA TRP A 105 0.59 12.86 -3.53
C TRP A 105 -0.52 13.05 -2.50
N ARG A 106 -0.97 14.30 -2.30
CA ARG A 106 -2.17 14.57 -1.51
C ARG A 106 -3.44 14.06 -2.18
N MET A 107 -3.61 14.32 -3.47
CA MET A 107 -4.76 13.81 -4.21
C MET A 107 -4.81 12.29 -4.23
N VAL A 108 -3.64 11.63 -4.38
CA VAL A 108 -3.55 10.17 -4.27
C VAL A 108 -3.99 9.69 -2.89
N LEU A 109 -3.48 10.31 -1.82
CA LEU A 109 -3.87 9.96 -0.45
C LEU A 109 -5.38 10.16 -0.23
N THR A 110 -5.92 11.32 -0.61
CA THR A 110 -7.36 11.62 -0.56
C THR A 110 -8.18 10.58 -1.31
N GLN A 111 -7.77 10.19 -2.53
CA GLN A 111 -8.46 9.16 -3.28
C GLN A 111 -8.47 7.80 -2.54
N ILE A 112 -7.36 7.43 -1.91
CA ILE A 112 -7.27 6.19 -1.12
C ILE A 112 -8.21 6.27 0.10
N LEU A 113 -8.10 7.34 0.89
CA LEU A 113 -8.80 7.45 2.16
C LEU A 113 -10.30 7.74 1.96
N ASP A 114 -10.64 8.81 1.27
CA ASP A 114 -12.04 9.23 1.06
C ASP A 114 -12.77 8.23 0.14
N GLY A 115 -12.03 7.62 -0.78
CA GLY A 115 -12.54 6.55 -1.63
C GLY A 115 -12.75 5.23 -0.90
N GLN A 116 -12.37 5.12 0.38
CA GLN A 116 -12.40 3.90 1.20
C GLN A 116 -11.80 2.69 0.45
N MET A 117 -10.69 2.93 -0.25
CA MET A 117 -10.06 1.94 -1.10
C MET A 117 -9.20 0.98 -0.30
N HIS A 118 -9.80 0.20 0.59
CA HIS A 118 -9.03 -0.74 1.39
C HIS A 118 -8.34 -1.81 0.53
N ASN A 119 -8.78 -2.04 -0.72
CA ASN A 119 -8.20 -2.99 -1.66
C ASN A 119 -7.95 -4.37 -1.02
N LEU A 120 -8.95 -4.83 -0.26
CA LEU A 120 -8.88 -6.09 0.48
C LEU A 120 -8.67 -7.26 -0.49
N GLY A 121 -7.75 -8.14 -0.11
CA GLY A 121 -7.57 -9.45 -0.70
C GLY A 121 -6.88 -10.39 0.28
N ALA A 122 -6.89 -11.69 0.00
CA ALA A 122 -6.31 -12.67 0.91
C ALA A 122 -5.89 -13.96 0.21
N THR A 123 -4.80 -14.57 0.68
CA THR A 123 -4.32 -15.86 0.21
C THR A 123 -3.81 -16.67 1.39
N ARG A 124 -3.97 -17.99 1.34
CA ARG A 124 -3.32 -18.89 2.29
C ARG A 124 -1.89 -19.12 1.81
N LEU A 125 -0.92 -19.17 2.71
CA LEU A 125 0.48 -19.43 2.36
C LEU A 125 0.79 -20.93 2.42
N GLY A 126 0.42 -21.67 1.37
CA GLY A 126 0.64 -23.11 1.26
C GLY A 126 0.23 -23.87 2.52
N ASP A 127 1.12 -24.74 3.01
CA ASP A 127 0.95 -25.48 4.27
C ASP A 127 1.58 -24.80 5.49
N LEU A 128 2.01 -23.54 5.35
CA LEU A 128 2.55 -22.79 6.46
C LEU A 128 1.49 -22.52 7.52
N LYS A 129 1.94 -22.51 8.77
CA LYS A 129 1.11 -22.28 9.94
C LYS A 129 1.64 -21.12 10.75
N SER A 130 0.73 -20.42 11.40
CA SER A 130 1.05 -19.48 12.46
C SER A 130 1.58 -20.22 13.69
N ALA A 131 2.18 -19.51 14.64
CA ALA A 131 2.65 -20.05 15.91
C ALA A 131 1.53 -20.74 16.73
N ASP A 132 0.26 -20.38 16.51
CA ASP A 132 -0.90 -21.03 17.12
C ASP A 132 -1.39 -22.28 16.36
N GLY A 133 -0.68 -22.69 15.30
CA GLY A 133 -0.98 -23.88 14.51
C GLY A 133 -2.07 -23.70 13.45
N LYS A 134 -2.67 -22.52 13.32
CA LYS A 134 -3.65 -22.23 12.26
C LYS A 134 -2.99 -22.02 10.90
N PRO A 135 -3.70 -22.27 9.78
CA PRO A 135 -3.21 -21.90 8.45
C PRO A 135 -2.76 -20.44 8.41
N LEU A 136 -1.57 -20.20 7.88
CA LEU A 136 -1.05 -18.85 7.77
C LEU A 136 -1.75 -18.10 6.63
N LEU A 137 -2.51 -17.07 7.00
CA LEU A 137 -3.18 -16.18 6.05
C LEU A 137 -2.31 -14.95 5.79
N LEU A 138 -2.12 -14.62 4.51
CA LEU A 138 -1.59 -13.34 4.06
C LEU A 138 -2.74 -12.49 3.53
N VAL A 139 -2.99 -11.37 4.20
CA VAL A 139 -4.01 -10.39 3.82
C VAL A 139 -3.32 -9.20 3.15
N ARG A 140 -3.90 -8.70 2.06
CA ARG A 140 -3.49 -7.44 1.44
C ARG A 140 -4.51 -6.35 1.69
N SER A 141 -4.03 -5.11 1.75
CA SER A 141 -4.88 -3.92 1.81
C SER A 141 -4.13 -2.65 1.41
N ALA A 142 -4.79 -1.50 1.50
CA ALA A 142 -4.26 -0.14 1.44
C ALA A 142 -4.27 0.53 2.82
N PHE A 143 -3.83 1.80 2.87
CA PHE A 143 -4.07 2.62 4.06
C PHE A 143 -5.55 2.76 4.39
N THR A 144 -5.85 2.79 5.69
CA THR A 144 -7.20 3.01 6.22
C THR A 144 -7.35 4.47 6.66
N PRO A 145 -8.50 5.14 6.38
CA PRO A 145 -8.72 6.56 6.72
C PRO A 145 -8.53 6.89 8.19
N ASP A 146 -9.09 6.05 9.05
CA ASP A 146 -8.98 6.16 10.50
C ASP A 146 -8.56 4.80 11.07
N PRO A 147 -7.26 4.51 11.16
CA PRO A 147 -6.78 3.25 11.71
C PRO A 147 -7.10 3.05 13.20
N GLN A 148 -7.44 4.13 13.93
CA GLN A 148 -7.72 4.08 15.37
C GLN A 148 -9.19 3.75 15.67
N ALA A 149 -10.10 4.02 14.73
CA ALA A 149 -11.49 3.66 14.88
C ALA A 149 -11.67 2.15 15.11
N ARG A 150 -12.51 1.77 16.09
CA ARG A 150 -12.72 0.37 16.48
C ARG A 150 -13.35 -0.46 15.36
N ASP A 151 -14.11 0.16 14.48
CA ASP A 151 -14.77 -0.42 13.30
C ASP A 151 -13.98 -0.19 12.01
N SER A 152 -12.73 0.30 12.11
CA SER A 152 -11.84 0.43 10.95
C SER A 152 -11.46 -0.92 10.33
N CYS A 153 -10.98 -0.86 9.08
CA CYS A 153 -10.42 -2.02 8.41
C CYS A 153 -9.30 -2.68 9.25
N VAL A 154 -8.33 -1.89 9.73
CA VAL A 154 -7.23 -2.34 10.62
C VAL A 154 -7.74 -3.14 11.81
N HIS A 155 -8.67 -2.58 12.58
CA HIS A 155 -9.20 -3.25 13.77
C HIS A 155 -10.03 -4.50 13.43
N SER A 156 -10.74 -4.50 12.29
CA SER A 156 -11.45 -5.68 11.82
C SER A 156 -10.50 -6.82 11.43
N LEU A 157 -9.35 -6.52 10.81
CA LEU A 157 -8.32 -7.52 10.48
C LEU A 157 -7.65 -8.09 11.72
N LEU A 158 -7.32 -7.23 12.70
CA LEU A 158 -6.74 -7.67 13.97
C LEU A 158 -7.67 -8.64 14.72
N ARG A 159 -8.98 -8.38 14.72
CA ARG A 159 -9.96 -9.20 15.44
C ARG A 159 -10.41 -10.43 14.66
N ALA A 160 -10.95 -10.23 13.46
CA ALA A 160 -11.62 -11.27 12.69
C ALA A 160 -10.65 -12.11 11.86
N ALA A 161 -9.67 -11.47 11.20
CA ALA A 161 -8.66 -12.19 10.42
C ALA A 161 -7.47 -12.68 11.28
N GLY A 162 -7.45 -12.37 12.57
CA GLY A 162 -6.39 -12.77 13.49
C GLY A 162 -5.02 -12.20 13.12
N VAL A 163 -4.97 -11.03 12.48
CA VAL A 163 -3.70 -10.40 12.10
C VAL A 163 -2.89 -10.06 13.35
N ARG A 164 -1.62 -10.49 13.38
CA ARG A 164 -0.67 -10.20 14.47
C ARG A 164 0.67 -9.66 13.95
N HIS A 165 0.83 -9.54 12.65
CA HIS A 165 1.95 -8.84 12.06
C HIS A 165 1.47 -7.97 10.90
N MET A 166 1.85 -6.69 10.88
CA MET A 166 1.58 -5.78 9.77
C MET A 166 2.88 -5.32 9.13
N VAL A 167 2.91 -5.35 7.81
CA VAL A 167 4.06 -4.99 6.98
C VAL A 167 3.64 -3.87 6.05
N ASN A 168 4.02 -2.64 6.41
CA ASN A 168 3.85 -1.48 5.54
C ASN A 168 5.02 -1.40 4.57
N LEU A 169 4.75 -1.69 3.31
CA LEU A 169 5.69 -1.65 2.20
C LEU A 169 5.87 -0.24 1.64
N TYR A 170 5.20 0.79 2.15
CA TYR A 170 5.29 2.15 1.64
C TYR A 170 6.48 2.91 2.25
N SER A 171 7.33 3.48 1.40
CA SER A 171 8.46 4.35 1.76
C SER A 171 8.43 5.67 0.97
N GLY A 172 7.36 5.94 0.25
CA GLY A 172 7.24 7.11 -0.62
C GLY A 172 6.89 8.41 0.10
N PRO A 173 6.65 9.48 -0.69
CA PRO A 173 6.51 10.85 -0.19
C PRO A 173 5.10 11.23 0.28
N MET A 174 4.09 10.36 0.18
CA MET A 174 2.76 10.64 0.75
C MET A 174 2.88 10.86 2.26
N PRO A 175 2.13 11.83 2.81
CA PRO A 175 2.20 12.18 4.23
C PRO A 175 1.40 11.18 5.09
N THR A 176 1.90 9.95 5.20
CA THR A 176 1.21 8.82 5.85
C THR A 176 1.64 8.58 7.30
N GLN A 177 2.55 9.38 7.85
CA GLN A 177 3.20 9.12 9.14
C GLN A 177 2.20 8.97 10.31
N ALA A 178 1.15 9.80 10.32
CA ALA A 178 0.11 9.70 11.35
C ALA A 178 -0.71 8.40 11.23
N LEU A 179 -1.00 7.95 10.01
CA LEU A 179 -1.68 6.67 9.74
C LEU A 179 -0.79 5.50 10.18
N GLU A 180 0.48 5.52 9.81
CA GLU A 180 1.46 4.48 10.19
C GLU A 180 1.62 4.39 11.72
N ALA A 181 1.67 5.53 12.42
CA ALA A 181 1.73 5.57 13.88
C ALA A 181 0.47 4.96 14.52
N ALA A 182 -0.71 5.28 13.99
CA ALA A 182 -1.98 4.74 14.44
C ALA A 182 -2.10 3.23 14.21
N GLU A 183 -1.72 2.73 13.02
CA GLU A 183 -1.66 1.30 12.72
C GLU A 183 -0.71 0.57 13.68
N ARG A 184 0.51 1.10 13.86
CA ARG A 184 1.51 0.55 14.78
C ARG A 184 0.97 0.44 16.20
N GLN A 185 0.27 1.47 16.68
CA GLN A 185 -0.36 1.47 18.00
C GLN A 185 -1.47 0.40 18.10
N ALA A 186 -2.34 0.29 17.10
CA ALA A 186 -3.42 -0.70 17.06
C ALA A 186 -2.88 -2.14 17.07
N VAL A 187 -1.82 -2.40 16.29
CA VAL A 187 -1.16 -3.72 16.22
C VAL A 187 -0.49 -4.07 17.54
N ALA A 188 0.25 -3.12 18.13
CA ALA A 188 0.90 -3.33 19.42
C ALA A 188 -0.13 -3.63 20.53
N ALA A 189 -1.25 -2.90 20.54
CA ALA A 189 -2.36 -3.15 21.48
C ALA A 189 -3.00 -4.54 21.30
N ALA A 190 -2.94 -5.12 20.09
CA ALA A 190 -3.36 -6.48 19.80
C ALA A 190 -2.28 -7.54 20.07
N GLY A 191 -1.13 -7.16 20.67
CA GLY A 191 -0.01 -8.06 20.95
C GLY A 191 0.79 -8.46 19.70
N GLY A 192 0.65 -7.71 18.61
CA GLY A 192 1.34 -7.93 17.35
C GLY A 192 2.63 -7.14 17.19
N SER A 193 3.24 -7.24 16.00
CA SER A 193 4.41 -6.45 15.59
C SER A 193 4.17 -5.73 14.26
N TYR A 194 4.89 -4.63 14.04
CA TYR A 194 4.74 -3.79 12.86
C TYR A 194 6.11 -3.55 12.20
N TYR A 195 6.18 -3.74 10.89
CA TYR A 195 7.33 -3.38 10.06
C TYR A 195 6.95 -2.23 9.12
N THR A 196 7.87 -1.29 8.90
CA THR A 196 7.74 -0.25 7.87
C THR A 196 8.98 -0.22 6.98
N ALA A 197 8.75 -0.22 5.66
CA ALA A 197 9.80 -0.07 4.68
C ALA A 197 10.44 1.33 4.70
N ARG A 198 9.81 2.32 5.35
CA ARG A 198 10.40 3.65 5.51
C ARG A 198 11.67 3.64 6.38
N ASP A 199 11.74 2.72 7.33
CA ASP A 199 12.85 2.59 8.28
C ASP A 199 13.89 1.56 7.80
N ASP A 200 13.66 0.91 6.65
CA ASP A 200 14.49 -0.17 6.12
C ASP A 200 15.42 0.35 4.99
N PRO A 201 16.74 0.06 5.03
CA PRO A 201 17.69 0.48 4.00
C PRO A 201 17.39 -0.10 2.61
N HIS A 202 16.63 -1.19 2.52
CA HIS A 202 16.18 -1.79 1.28
C HIS A 202 14.77 -1.34 0.88
N GLY A 203 14.15 -0.42 1.63
CA GLY A 203 12.80 0.08 1.36
C GLY A 203 12.63 0.81 0.03
N SER A 204 13.72 1.15 -0.67
CA SER A 204 13.75 1.80 -1.98
C SER A 204 13.69 0.84 -3.17
N TRP A 205 13.62 -0.48 -2.95
CA TRP A 205 13.70 -1.49 -4.02
C TRP A 205 12.74 -1.23 -5.19
N ARG A 206 11.61 -0.58 -4.93
CA ARG A 206 10.61 -0.26 -5.95
C ARG A 206 11.05 0.90 -6.85
N GLU A 207 11.67 1.91 -6.25
CA GLU A 207 12.25 3.06 -6.94
C GLU A 207 13.46 2.60 -7.77
N ASP A 208 14.32 1.76 -7.18
CA ASP A 208 15.49 1.17 -7.85
C ASP A 208 15.08 0.37 -9.10
N LEU A 209 13.97 -0.38 -9.03
CA LEU A 209 13.39 -1.07 -10.20
C LEU A 209 12.85 -0.15 -11.28
N ARG A 210 12.40 1.05 -10.91
CA ARG A 210 11.77 2.00 -11.84
C ARG A 210 12.80 2.85 -12.58
N GLU A 211 13.95 3.08 -11.95
CA GLU A 211 15.01 3.96 -12.44
C GLU A 211 16.24 3.20 -12.93
N GLY A 212 16.41 1.93 -12.55
CA GLY A 212 17.64 1.18 -12.74
C GLY A 212 17.70 0.26 -13.97
N GLU A 213 18.94 -0.06 -14.34
CA GLU A 213 19.33 -1.05 -15.36
C GLU A 213 19.13 -2.50 -14.87
N ALA A 214 19.49 -3.50 -15.70
CA ALA A 214 19.31 -4.93 -15.39
C ALA A 214 19.83 -5.37 -14.00
N ASP A 215 20.95 -4.82 -13.53
CA ASP A 215 21.52 -5.15 -12.21
C ASP A 215 20.65 -4.69 -11.03
N ALA A 216 19.93 -3.56 -11.18
CA ALA A 216 19.00 -3.07 -10.16
C ALA A 216 17.84 -4.03 -9.93
N ARG A 217 17.42 -4.76 -10.98
CA ARG A 217 16.37 -5.78 -10.88
C ARG A 217 16.78 -6.95 -10.01
N LYS A 218 17.99 -7.47 -10.20
CA LYS A 218 18.52 -8.56 -9.38
C LYS A 218 18.66 -8.12 -7.92
N ALA A 219 19.19 -6.92 -7.68
CA ALA A 219 19.29 -6.36 -6.33
C ALA A 219 17.90 -6.23 -5.67
N ALA A 220 16.91 -5.73 -6.40
CA ALA A 220 15.54 -5.63 -5.89
C ALA A 220 14.88 -6.98 -5.61
N MET A 221 15.15 -8.01 -6.43
CA MET A 221 14.68 -9.38 -6.14
C MET A 221 15.27 -9.91 -4.84
N VAL A 222 16.57 -9.70 -4.60
CA VAL A 222 17.23 -10.08 -3.34
C VAL A 222 16.62 -9.31 -2.17
N ALA A 223 16.44 -7.99 -2.29
CA ALA A 223 15.82 -7.16 -1.26
C ALA A 223 14.39 -7.62 -0.92
N VAL A 224 13.56 -7.88 -1.94
CA VAL A 224 12.19 -8.39 -1.75
C VAL A 224 12.20 -9.80 -1.14
N ALA A 225 13.14 -10.66 -1.52
CA ALA A 225 13.28 -11.98 -0.90
C ALA A 225 13.67 -11.85 0.58
N ASP A 226 14.59 -10.96 0.92
CA ASP A 226 15.05 -10.74 2.29
C ASP A 226 13.91 -10.18 3.16
N LEU A 227 13.13 -9.22 2.64
CA LEU A 227 11.89 -8.74 3.23
C LEU A 227 10.88 -9.89 3.47
N ILE A 228 10.61 -10.70 2.44
CA ILE A 228 9.66 -11.82 2.55
C ILE A 228 10.12 -12.79 3.63
N ARG A 229 11.38 -13.21 3.62
CA ARG A 229 11.89 -14.19 4.59
C ARG A 229 11.92 -13.64 6.02
N SER A 230 12.40 -12.41 6.20
CA SER A 230 12.66 -11.86 7.54
C SER A 230 11.48 -11.15 8.19
N GLN A 231 10.57 -10.58 7.40
CA GLN A 231 9.45 -9.80 7.92
C GLN A 231 8.13 -10.54 7.74
N ILE A 232 7.90 -11.24 6.63
CA ILE A 232 6.59 -11.86 6.38
C ILE A 232 6.55 -13.30 6.88
N LEU A 233 7.52 -14.12 6.48
CA LEU A 233 7.58 -15.53 6.82
C LEU A 233 8.13 -15.80 8.23
N ARG A 234 9.07 -14.97 8.69
CA ARG A 234 9.70 -15.12 10.01
C ARG A 234 9.91 -13.79 10.73
N PRO A 235 8.85 -13.01 11.02
CA PRO A 235 8.99 -11.74 11.74
C PRO A 235 9.74 -11.94 13.07
N GLY A 236 10.85 -11.24 13.24
CA GLY A 236 11.72 -11.39 14.41
C GLY A 236 12.40 -12.78 14.52
N GLY A 237 12.55 -13.50 13.41
CA GLY A 237 13.19 -14.81 13.34
C GLY A 237 12.29 -16.01 13.68
N ALA A 238 11.02 -15.80 14.05
CA ALA A 238 10.08 -16.84 14.46
C ALA A 238 8.86 -16.90 13.53
N PRO A 239 8.12 -18.03 13.47
CA PRO A 239 6.84 -18.08 12.77
C PRO A 239 5.89 -16.95 13.20
N PRO A 240 5.05 -16.40 12.30
CA PRO A 240 4.10 -15.35 12.65
C PRO A 240 3.16 -15.80 13.76
N LYS A 241 2.90 -14.93 14.75
CA LYS A 241 1.98 -15.22 15.87
C LYS A 241 0.49 -15.32 15.47
N GLY A 242 0.19 -15.06 14.20
CA GLY A 242 -1.14 -15.03 13.61
C GLY A 242 -1.02 -14.68 12.13
N SER A 243 -2.13 -14.26 11.53
CA SER A 243 -2.12 -13.82 10.12
C SER A 243 -1.22 -12.59 9.92
N VAL A 244 -0.75 -12.40 8.70
CA VAL A 244 0.07 -11.25 8.31
C VAL A 244 -0.74 -10.36 7.37
N GLN A 245 -0.71 -9.06 7.61
CA GLN A 245 -1.19 -8.07 6.65
C GLN A 245 0.01 -7.42 5.95
N ILE A 246 -0.03 -7.36 4.62
CA ILE A 246 0.87 -6.51 3.84
C ILE A 246 0.07 -5.39 3.19
N HIS A 247 0.61 -4.17 3.20
CA HIS A 247 0.00 -3.05 2.49
C HIS A 247 1.05 -2.06 2.01
N CYS A 248 0.62 -1.15 1.15
CA CYS A 248 1.34 0.07 0.80
C CYS A 248 0.28 1.17 0.64
N GLY A 249 0.64 2.31 0.04
CA GLY A 249 -0.27 3.40 -0.30
C GLY A 249 -1.71 2.98 -0.64
N GLY A 250 -1.92 2.54 -1.88
CA GLY A 250 -3.21 2.01 -2.35
C GLY A 250 -3.32 0.48 -2.30
N GLY A 251 -2.32 -0.20 -1.71
CA GLY A 251 -2.25 -1.65 -1.77
C GLY A 251 -2.08 -2.24 -3.17
N MET A 252 -1.65 -1.45 -4.16
CA MET A 252 -1.67 -1.83 -5.59
C MET A 252 -0.34 -2.42 -6.07
N HIS A 253 0.70 -1.59 -6.17
CA HIS A 253 1.95 -1.96 -6.83
C HIS A 253 2.88 -2.79 -5.94
N ARG A 254 3.47 -2.19 -4.91
CA ARG A 254 4.43 -2.88 -4.02
C ARG A 254 3.80 -4.11 -3.37
N THR A 255 2.59 -3.93 -2.84
CA THR A 255 1.78 -5.02 -2.29
C THR A 255 1.47 -6.07 -3.35
N GLY A 256 1.03 -5.67 -4.55
CA GLY A 256 0.71 -6.61 -5.63
C GLY A 256 1.91 -7.42 -6.11
N MET A 257 3.10 -6.82 -6.13
CA MET A 257 4.34 -7.53 -6.48
C MET A 257 4.68 -8.59 -5.43
N VAL A 258 4.71 -8.22 -4.14
CA VAL A 258 4.99 -9.18 -3.06
C VAL A 258 3.92 -10.27 -3.00
N PHE A 259 2.65 -9.91 -3.13
CA PHE A 259 1.53 -10.87 -3.11
C PHE A 259 1.59 -11.83 -4.30
N GLY A 260 1.88 -11.34 -5.52
CA GLY A 260 2.06 -12.17 -6.70
C GLY A 260 3.26 -13.11 -6.60
N VAL A 261 4.33 -12.70 -5.92
CA VAL A 261 5.46 -13.60 -5.60
C VAL A 261 5.02 -14.72 -4.66
N PHE A 262 4.18 -14.45 -3.64
CA PHE A 262 3.63 -15.51 -2.80
C PHE A 262 2.73 -16.48 -3.58
N ASP A 263 1.79 -15.97 -4.37
CA ASP A 263 0.90 -16.82 -5.15
C ASP A 263 1.69 -17.73 -6.10
N ARG A 264 2.71 -17.19 -6.78
CA ARG A 264 3.53 -18.00 -7.69
C ARG A 264 4.49 -18.93 -6.97
N CYS A 265 5.32 -18.40 -6.07
CA CYS A 265 6.47 -19.13 -5.51
C CYS A 265 6.12 -19.99 -4.29
N VAL A 266 5.11 -19.62 -3.50
CA VAL A 266 4.72 -20.37 -2.30
C VAL A 266 3.49 -21.24 -2.57
N ASN A 267 2.51 -20.71 -3.31
CA ASN A 267 1.27 -21.44 -3.58
C ASN A 267 1.29 -22.23 -4.89
N GLY A 268 2.30 -22.05 -5.75
CA GLY A 268 2.33 -22.71 -7.07
C GLY A 268 1.15 -22.31 -7.97
N THR A 269 0.57 -21.13 -7.74
CA THR A 269 -0.60 -20.66 -8.49
C THR A 269 -0.22 -20.45 -9.96
N ALA A 270 -1.07 -20.95 -10.85
CA ALA A 270 -0.86 -20.85 -12.28
C ALA A 270 -0.73 -19.39 -12.72
N TRP A 271 0.22 -19.12 -13.62
CA TRP A 271 0.53 -17.76 -14.04
C TRP A 271 -0.67 -16.92 -14.51
N PRO A 272 -1.63 -17.45 -15.31
CA PRO A 272 -2.81 -16.68 -15.69
C PRO A 272 -3.64 -16.17 -14.50
N VAL A 273 -3.73 -16.96 -13.43
CA VAL A 273 -4.46 -16.60 -12.20
C VAL A 273 -3.72 -15.52 -11.42
N VAL A 274 -2.38 -15.60 -11.35
CA VAL A 274 -1.54 -14.54 -10.75
C VAL A 274 -1.72 -13.21 -11.49
N VAL A 275 -1.74 -13.26 -12.83
CA VAL A 275 -1.96 -12.08 -13.69
C VAL A 275 -3.36 -11.48 -13.46
N GLU A 276 -4.40 -12.31 -13.41
CA GLU A 276 -5.77 -11.86 -13.16
C GLU A 276 -5.91 -11.21 -11.78
N GLY A 277 -5.37 -11.86 -10.74
CA GLY A 277 -5.37 -11.33 -9.38
C GLY A 277 -4.66 -9.97 -9.31
N TYR A 278 -3.47 -9.86 -9.90
CA TYR A 278 -2.75 -8.58 -9.97
C TYR A 278 -3.58 -7.49 -10.68
N LYS A 279 -4.08 -7.78 -11.89
CA LYS A 279 -4.90 -6.85 -12.70
C LYS A 279 -6.11 -6.35 -11.92
N ARG A 280 -6.83 -7.26 -11.25
CA ARG A 280 -7.96 -6.91 -10.41
C ARG A 280 -7.57 -5.87 -9.37
N HIS A 281 -6.53 -6.12 -8.57
CA HIS A 281 -6.21 -5.24 -7.44
C HIS A 281 -5.54 -3.92 -7.80
N VAL A 282 -5.06 -3.78 -9.04
CA VAL A 282 -4.66 -2.47 -9.58
C VAL A 282 -5.82 -1.74 -10.26
N GLY A 283 -7.03 -2.31 -10.24
CA GLY A 283 -8.23 -1.71 -10.83
C GLY A 283 -8.23 -1.74 -12.35
N TRP A 284 -7.52 -2.67 -12.98
CA TRP A 284 -7.51 -2.83 -14.42
C TRP A 284 -8.91 -3.23 -14.92
N ARG A 285 -9.39 -2.56 -15.97
CA ARG A 285 -10.65 -2.88 -16.65
C ARG A 285 -10.44 -3.25 -18.12
N SER A 286 -9.54 -2.53 -18.80
CA SER A 286 -9.18 -2.76 -20.20
C SER A 286 -7.84 -2.09 -20.51
N ASP A 287 -7.34 -2.20 -21.74
CA ASP A 287 -6.14 -1.45 -22.17
C ASP A 287 -6.41 0.06 -22.27
N ALA A 288 -7.66 0.46 -22.52
CA ALA A 288 -8.09 1.87 -22.53
C ALA A 288 -8.32 2.43 -21.12
N ASP A 289 -8.63 1.56 -20.15
CA ASP A 289 -8.77 1.89 -18.74
C ASP A 289 -7.95 0.91 -17.88
N PRO A 290 -6.62 1.10 -17.84
CA PRO A 290 -5.72 0.16 -17.19
C PRO A 290 -5.72 0.31 -15.66
N GLY A 291 -6.42 1.30 -15.10
CA GLY A 291 -6.30 1.66 -13.70
C GLY A 291 -4.86 1.96 -13.31
N GLY A 292 -4.39 1.36 -12.22
CA GLY A 292 -3.00 1.43 -11.74
C GLY A 292 -2.08 0.37 -12.35
N PHE A 293 -2.46 -0.29 -13.45
CA PHE A 293 -1.64 -1.36 -14.02
C PHE A 293 -0.28 -0.87 -14.53
N GLU A 294 0.77 -1.63 -14.21
CA GLU A 294 2.13 -1.43 -14.70
C GLU A 294 2.70 -2.78 -15.18
N PRO A 295 3.07 -2.92 -16.48
CA PRO A 295 3.64 -4.15 -17.02
C PRO A 295 4.91 -4.63 -16.30
N ALA A 296 5.75 -3.68 -15.88
CA ALA A 296 7.01 -3.97 -15.19
C ALA A 296 6.80 -4.75 -13.87
N ASN A 297 5.66 -4.56 -13.20
CA ASN A 297 5.36 -5.29 -11.97
C ASN A 297 5.04 -6.77 -12.26
N LEU A 298 4.29 -7.07 -13.33
CA LEU A 298 4.07 -8.47 -13.76
C LEU A 298 5.38 -9.11 -14.20
N GLN A 299 6.18 -8.38 -14.99
CA GLN A 299 7.49 -8.87 -15.41
C GLN A 299 8.39 -9.20 -14.20
N PHE A 300 8.37 -8.37 -13.16
CA PHE A 300 9.09 -8.67 -11.92
C PHE A 300 8.56 -9.93 -11.24
N ILE A 301 7.24 -10.08 -11.10
CA ILE A 301 6.64 -11.28 -10.47
C ILE A 301 7.03 -12.53 -11.25
N GLU A 302 6.96 -12.50 -12.58
CA GLU A 302 7.30 -13.60 -13.48
C GLU A 302 8.79 -13.99 -13.40
N GLN A 303 9.67 -13.00 -13.31
CA GLN A 303 11.12 -13.22 -13.33
C GLN A 303 11.72 -13.48 -11.95
N PHE A 304 10.96 -13.25 -10.87
CA PHE A 304 11.47 -13.41 -9.50
C PHE A 304 12.03 -14.83 -9.30
N ASP A 305 13.23 -14.97 -8.75
CA ASP A 305 13.76 -16.30 -8.48
C ASP A 305 13.14 -16.88 -7.20
N CYS A 306 12.22 -17.84 -7.35
CA CYS A 306 11.55 -18.49 -6.22
C CYS A 306 12.54 -19.21 -5.28
N GLY A 307 13.72 -19.61 -5.79
CA GLY A 307 14.79 -20.21 -4.99
C GLY A 307 15.32 -19.27 -3.89
N LEU A 308 15.17 -17.95 -4.07
CA LEU A 308 15.55 -16.94 -3.08
C LEU A 308 14.68 -16.99 -1.80
N LEU A 309 13.54 -17.67 -1.82
CA LEU A 309 12.68 -17.82 -0.63
C LEU A 309 13.08 -19.00 0.26
N SER A 310 13.93 -19.90 -0.24
CA SER A 310 14.46 -21.01 0.55
C SER A 310 15.24 -20.51 1.76
N PRO A 311 15.22 -21.22 2.90
CA PRO A 311 16.10 -20.91 4.02
C PRO A 311 17.55 -20.82 3.52
N ARG A 312 18.24 -19.72 3.82
CA ARG A 312 19.69 -19.66 3.60
C ARG A 312 20.35 -20.62 4.61
N PRO A 313 21.36 -21.40 4.19
CA PRO A 313 22.12 -22.26 5.10
C PRO A 313 22.78 -21.45 6.22
#